data_AF-A0A7C3QH12-F1
#
_entry.id   AF-A0A7C3QH12-F1
#
_cell.length_a   1.000
_cell.length_b   1.000
_cell.length_c   1.000
_cell.angle_alpha   90.00
_cell.angle_beta   90.00
_cell.angle_gamma   90.00
#
_symmetry.space_group_name_H-M   'P 1'
#
loop_
_entity.id
_entity.type
_entity.pdbx_description
1 polymer ?
#
loop_
_entity_poly.entity_id
_entity_poly.type
_entity_poly.pdbx_seq_one_letter_code
_entity_poly.pdbx_strand_id
1 'polypeptide(L)'
;RAAIRRHHVPSHHGAVVNIKFATQYETKPPKIALITNRPEFLHFSYIRYLANFFRDKFDFEGVPLDIVARKRGQRFEEDDEF
;
A
#
# COMPACT_ATOMS: atom_id res chain seq x y z
N ARG A 1 7.21 9.86 1.15
CA ARG A 1 8.46 9.05 1.02
C ARG A 1 9.17 8.76 2.37
N ALA A 2 8.74 9.32 3.52
CA ALA A 2 9.41 9.09 4.81
C ALA A 2 9.45 7.60 5.23
N ALA A 3 8.35 6.87 5.07
CA ALA A 3 8.29 5.43 5.41
C ALA A 3 9.32 4.58 4.65
N ILE A 4 9.50 4.83 3.35
CA ILE A 4 10.43 4.09 2.48
C ILE A 4 11.89 4.32 2.89
N ARG A 5 12.23 5.51 3.38
CA ARG A 5 13.57 5.81 3.88
C ARG A 5 13.87 5.08 5.21
N ARG A 6 12.87 4.94 6.07
CA ARG A 6 13.00 4.22 7.35
C ARG A 6 13.09 2.71 7.14
N HIS A 7 12.31 2.17 6.21
CA HIS A 7 12.37 0.76 5.83
C HIS A 7 12.31 0.62 4.32
N HIS A 8 13.41 0.15 3.73
CA HIS A 8 13.51 -0.03 2.29
C HIS A 8 12.42 -1.00 1.79
N VAL A 9 11.93 -0.75 0.57
CA VAL A 9 10.96 -1.64 -0.08
C VAL A 9 11.68 -2.95 -0.39
N PRO A 10 11.06 -4.11 -0.12
CA PRO A 10 11.67 -5.40 -0.46
C PRO A 10 11.98 -5.48 -1.96
N SER A 11 13.11 -6.08 -2.29
CA SER A 11 13.44 -6.54 -3.64
C SER A 11 13.11 -8.03 -3.74
N HIS A 12 12.54 -8.46 -4.87
CA HIS A 12 12.27 -9.86 -5.13
C HIS A 12 13.10 -10.31 -6.34
N HIS A 13 13.95 -11.33 -6.19
CA HIS A 13 14.85 -11.85 -7.23
C HIS A 13 15.62 -10.77 -8.03
N GLY A 14 16.22 -9.79 -7.34
CA GLY A 14 16.97 -8.68 -7.97
C GLY A 14 16.09 -7.60 -8.62
N ALA A 15 14.78 -7.82 -8.68
CA ALA A 15 13.80 -6.85 -9.16
C ALA A 15 13.36 -5.93 -8.00
N VAL A 16 13.68 -4.64 -8.12
CA VAL A 16 13.28 -3.63 -7.14
C VAL A 16 11.80 -3.28 -7.31
N VAL A 17 11.05 -3.31 -6.21
CA VAL A 17 9.68 -2.80 -6.13
C VAL A 17 9.75 -1.30 -5.86
N ASN A 18 9.13 -0.50 -6.73
CA ASN A 18 9.12 0.95 -6.64
C ASN A 18 7.70 1.47 -6.48
N ILE A 19 7.44 2.03 -5.30
CA ILE A 19 6.17 2.71 -4.97
C ILE A 19 6.23 4.11 -5.59
N LYS A 20 5.38 4.34 -6.60
CA LYS A 20 5.33 5.60 -7.33
C LYS A 20 4.60 6.66 -6.52
N PHE A 21 3.38 6.34 -6.10
CA PHE A 21 2.53 7.20 -5.29
C PHE A 21 1.48 6.37 -4.54
N ALA A 22 0.84 7.00 -3.57
CA ALA A 22 -0.28 6.45 -2.81
C ALA A 22 -1.46 7.40 -2.94
N THR A 23 -2.68 6.88 -3.07
CA THR A 23 -3.90 7.69 -3.09
C THR A 23 -4.97 7.04 -2.25
N GLN A 24 -5.71 7.84 -1.48
CA GLN A 24 -6.95 7.39 -0.87
C GLN A 24 -8.04 7.38 -1.94
N TYR A 25 -8.84 6.30 -1.99
CA TYR A 25 -9.95 6.19 -2.93
C TYR A 25 -11.30 5.96 -2.24
N GLU A 26 -11.29 5.58 -0.97
CA GLU A 26 -12.48 5.41 -0.15
C GLU A 26 -12.21 5.94 1.26
N THR A 27 -13.23 6.45 1.95
CA THR A 27 -13.09 7.18 3.22
C THR A 27 -13.67 6.43 4.42
N LYS A 28 -14.68 5.57 4.23
CA LYS A 28 -15.37 4.86 5.31
C LYS A 28 -15.60 3.39 4.91
N PRO A 29 -14.61 2.49 5.06
CA PRO A 29 -13.32 2.69 5.73
C PRO A 29 -12.26 3.40 4.86
N PRO A 30 -11.21 4.00 5.45
CA PRO A 30 -10.13 4.60 4.68
C PRO A 30 -9.39 3.51 3.88
N LYS A 31 -9.52 3.54 2.56
CA LYS A 31 -8.80 2.63 1.65
C LYS A 31 -7.77 3.39 0.83
N ILE A 32 -6.54 2.90 0.86
CA ILE A 32 -5.38 3.50 0.20
C ILE A 32 -4.89 2.56 -0.90
N ALA A 33 -4.84 3.05 -2.13
CA ALA A 33 -4.19 2.38 -3.24
C ALA A 33 -2.71 2.78 -3.31
N LEU A 34 -1.81 1.80 -3.23
CA LEU A 34 -0.38 1.97 -3.47
C LEU A 34 -0.08 1.64 -4.92
N ILE A 35 0.25 2.67 -5.72
CA ILE A 35 0.62 2.47 -7.11
C ILE A 35 2.10 2.13 -7.20
N THR A 36 2.38 0.90 -7.60
CA THR A 36 3.72 0.33 -7.72
C THR A 36 3.97 -0.18 -9.14
N ASN A 37 5.24 -0.44 -9.48
CA ASN A 37 5.60 -1.10 -10.73
C ASN A 37 5.23 -2.60 -10.72
N ARG A 38 5.29 -3.24 -9.56
CA ARG A 38 5.07 -4.68 -9.36
C ARG A 38 4.32 -4.93 -8.05
N PRO A 39 2.98 -4.88 -8.05
CA PRO A 39 2.17 -5.09 -6.84
C PRO A 39 2.29 -6.49 -6.26
N GLU A 40 2.43 -7.50 -7.11
CA GLU A 40 2.52 -8.92 -6.75
C GLU A 40 3.72 -9.26 -5.84
N PHE A 41 4.78 -8.45 -5.88
CA PHE A 41 5.97 -8.65 -5.05
C PHE A 41 5.98 -7.83 -3.76
N LEU A 42 4.91 -7.05 -3.51
CA LEU A 42 4.78 -6.31 -2.25
C LEU A 42 4.18 -7.24 -1.19
N HIS A 43 5.06 -7.84 -0.39
CA HIS A 43 4.64 -8.76 0.66
C HIS A 43 3.74 -8.08 1.72
N PHE A 44 2.78 -8.83 2.27
CA PHE A 44 1.80 -8.33 3.25
C PHE A 44 2.45 -7.68 4.48
N SER A 45 3.65 -8.13 4.88
CA SER A 45 4.39 -7.55 6.01
C SER A 45 4.77 -6.08 5.76
N TYR A 46 5.16 -5.74 4.53
CA TYR A 46 5.47 -4.36 4.15
C TYR A 46 4.20 -3.51 4.06
N ILE A 47 3.09 -4.09 3.60
CA ILE A 47 1.77 -3.45 3.62
C ILE A 47 1.35 -3.13 5.07
N ARG A 48 1.50 -4.08 6.00
CA ARG A 48 1.22 -3.88 7.43
C ARG A 48 2.14 -2.80 8.04
N TYR A 49 3.41 -2.78 7.67
CA TYR A 49 4.33 -1.71 8.07
C TYR A 49 3.85 -0.33 7.62
N LEU A 50 3.45 -0.20 6.35
CA LEU A 50 2.92 1.06 5.81
C LEU A 50 1.60 1.45 6.48
N ALA A 51 0.72 0.49 6.77
CA ALA A 51 -0.53 0.74 7.50
C ALA A 51 -0.26 1.31 8.89
N ASN A 52 0.66 0.73 9.64
CA ASN A 52 1.03 1.25 10.96
C ASN A 52 1.71 2.62 10.87
N PHE A 53 2.54 2.85 9.85
CA PHE A 53 3.12 4.17 9.60
C PHE A 53 2.05 5.23 9.29
N PHE A 54 1.01 4.89 8.53
CA PHE A 54 -0.08 5.81 8.25
C PHE A 54 -0.99 6.05 9.46
N ARG A 55 -1.24 5.02 10.28
CA ARG A 55 -1.97 5.17 11.55
C ARG A 55 -1.29 6.19 12.47
N ASP A 56 0.02 6.05 12.66
CA ASP A 56 0.83 6.98 13.48
C ASP A 56 0.86 8.41 12.93
N LYS A 57 0.78 8.58 11.61
CA LYS A 57 0.92 9.90 10.96
C LYS A 57 -0.38 10.66 10.76
N PHE A 58 -1.49 9.96 10.59
CA PHE A 58 -2.78 10.56 10.22
C PHE A 58 -3.87 10.28 11.25
N ASP A 59 -3.50 9.74 12.42
CA ASP A 59 -4.41 9.49 13.54
C ASP A 59 -5.59 8.57 13.18
N PHE A 60 -5.30 7.51 12.42
CA PHE A 60 -6.29 6.48 12.07
C PHE A 60 -6.45 5.43 13.19
N GLU A 61 -6.40 5.87 14.45
CA GLU A 61 -6.62 4.98 15.59
C GLU A 61 -8.10 4.55 15.65
N GLY A 62 -8.35 3.27 15.92
CA GLY A 62 -9.71 2.73 16.02
C GLY A 62 -10.45 2.45 14.70
N VAL A 63 -9.88 2.80 13.54
CA VAL A 63 -10.45 2.46 12.23
C VAL A 63 -9.63 1.40 11.48
N PRO A 64 -10.27 0.44 10.78
CA PRO A 64 -9.56 -0.42 9.85
C PRO A 64 -9.00 0.43 8.71
N LEU A 65 -7.72 0.19 8.37
CA LEU A 65 -7.02 0.88 7.29
C LEU A 65 -6.62 -0.18 6.28
N ASP A 66 -7.24 -0.14 5.11
CA ASP A 66 -6.97 -1.09 4.03
C ASP A 66 -6.02 -0.48 3.03
N ILE A 67 -4.99 -1.25 2.68
CA ILE A 67 -3.97 -0.84 1.75
C ILE A 67 -3.86 -1.90 0.66
N VAL A 68 -4.13 -1.50 -0.58
CA VAL A 68 -4.08 -2.38 -1.73
C VAL A 68 -2.96 -1.94 -2.65
N ALA A 69 -2.07 -2.87 -3.00
CA ALA A 69 -1.02 -2.64 -3.99
C ALA A 69 -1.58 -2.84 -5.39
N ARG A 70 -1.38 -1.87 -6.29
CA ARG A 70 -1.89 -1.92 -7.66
C ARG A 70 -0.87 -1.45 -8.68
N LYS A 71 -1.04 -1.92 -9.91
CA LYS A 71 -0.29 -1.40 -11.06
C LYS A 71 -1.00 -0.16 -11.62
N ARG A 72 -0.22 0.79 -12.15
CA ARG A 72 -0.79 1.96 -12.82
C ARG A 72 -1.66 1.52 -14.01
N GLY A 73 -2.92 1.96 -14.05
CA GLY A 73 -3.86 1.65 -15.12
C GLY A 73 -4.68 0.38 -14.91
N GLN A 74 -4.47 -0.35 -13.81
CA GLN A 74 -5.33 -1.47 -13.43
C GLN A 74 -6.68 -0.91 -12.97
N ARG A 75 -7.76 -1.28 -13.66
CA ARG A 75 -9.13 -0.97 -13.22
C ARG A 75 -9.46 -1.76 -11.96
N PHE A 76 -10.38 -1.22 -11.16
CA PHE A 76 -11.04 -1.96 -10.11
C PHE A 76 -11.90 -3.02 -10.81
N GLU A 77 -11.41 -4.24 -10.90
CA GLU A 77 -12.30 -5.39 -11.13
C GLU A 77 -12.91 -5.74 -9.77
N GLU A 78 -14.23 -5.91 -9.72
CA GLU A 78 -14.99 -6.16 -8.48
C GLU A 78 -14.71 -7.55 -7.87
N ASP A 79 -13.85 -8.36 -8.51
CA ASP A 79 -13.61 -9.75 -8.16
C ASP A 79 -12.68 -9.97 -6.95
N ASP A 80 -12.18 -8.91 -6.30
CA ASP A 80 -11.56 -9.02 -4.97
C ASP A 80 -12.67 -9.11 -3.89
N GLU A 81 -13.57 -10.09 -4.02
CA GLU A 81 -14.47 -10.51 -2.94
C GLU A 81 -13.62 -11.12 -1.82
N PHE A 82 -13.80 -10.58 -0.61
CA PHE A 82 -13.06 -10.92 0.60
C PHE A 82 -13.19 -12.39 1.03
#